data_AF-A0A554IZL0-F1
#
_entry.id   AF-A0A554IZL0-F1
#
_cell.length_a   1.000
_cell.length_b   1.000
_cell.length_c   1.000
_cell.angle_alpha   90.00
_cell.angle_beta   90.00
_cell.angle_gamma   90.00
#
_symmetry.space_group_name_H-M   'P 1'
#
loop_
_entity.id
_entity.type
_entity.pdbx_description
1 polymer ?
#
loop_
_entity_poly.entity_id
_entity_poly.type
_entity_poly.pdbx_seq_one_letter_code
_entity_poly.pdbx_strand_id
1 'polypeptide(L)'
;MPKRVFILALVGTALLTALFFSVLRREDATLGTPLIDTSILPDVRWSDVRHTQGTVLRGDLSEQTLTPANSPYLLEGTVRIPRATVVRVAPHTLIAAADGARIVVEGTLDADRATFTNTHLHPQRRLWHGLVVERGGILMLRKSGITDASAGATCAAGGSLRITDTSISTTAAGIVTLPGCATATIERVSIADGRVGLYLLGGTPAITALTLTRVFDGMRVFHEARPAMTGVTARALQHALVVYAAEPNLVVRNLTLPPNTDAATLMFDGADTPKHRWNDHEYSTGRVLIEKTRS
;
A
#
# COMPACT_ATOMS: atom_id res chain seq x y z
N MET A 1 0.26 -43.70 -37.27
CA MET A 1 0.00 -43.43 -35.83
C MET A 1 0.66 -42.12 -35.40
N PRO A 2 -0.01 -40.94 -35.45
CA PRO A 2 0.53 -39.74 -34.80
C PRO A 2 -0.45 -38.96 -33.91
N LYS A 3 -1.66 -39.45 -33.64
CA LYS A 3 -2.65 -38.69 -32.82
C LYS A 3 -2.43 -38.79 -31.30
N ARG A 4 -1.75 -39.83 -30.80
CA ARG A 4 -1.57 -40.03 -29.34
C ARG A 4 -0.42 -39.22 -28.74
N VAL A 5 0.62 -38.91 -29.51
CA VAL A 5 1.77 -38.11 -29.04
C VAL A 5 1.40 -36.63 -28.90
N PHE A 6 0.49 -36.13 -29.75
CA PHE A 6 0.07 -34.73 -29.72
C PHE A 6 -0.80 -34.38 -28.50
N ILE A 7 -1.61 -35.33 -28.01
CA ILE A 7 -2.49 -35.13 -26.84
C ILE A 7 -1.68 -35.10 -25.54
N LEU A 8 -0.64 -35.93 -25.41
CA LEU A 8 0.24 -35.94 -24.24
C LEU A 8 1.07 -34.65 -24.12
N ALA A 9 1.52 -34.09 -25.24
CA ALA A 9 2.22 -32.80 -25.23
C ALA A 9 1.30 -31.66 -24.74
N LEU A 10 0.06 -31.59 -25.25
CA LEU A 10 -0.91 -30.55 -24.87
C LEU A 10 -1.34 -30.61 -23.39
N VAL A 11 -1.55 -31.82 -22.86
CA VAL A 11 -1.89 -32.00 -21.43
C VAL A 11 -0.70 -31.65 -20.54
N GLY A 12 0.53 -32.02 -20.94
CA GLY A 12 1.75 -31.66 -20.21
C GLY A 12 1.99 -30.15 -20.16
N THR A 13 1.78 -29.44 -21.27
CA THR A 13 1.97 -27.97 -21.30
C THR A 13 0.93 -27.27 -20.43
N ALA A 14 -0.34 -27.71 -20.45
CA ALA A 14 -1.41 -27.14 -19.64
C ALA A 14 -1.19 -27.38 -18.13
N LEU A 15 -0.67 -28.56 -17.74
CA LEU A 15 -0.36 -28.87 -16.35
C LEU A 15 0.83 -28.04 -15.83
N LEU A 16 1.85 -27.83 -16.68
CA LEU A 16 3.01 -27.00 -16.37
C LEU A 16 2.65 -25.51 -16.26
N THR A 17 1.77 -24.99 -17.13
CA THR A 17 1.27 -23.61 -17.00
C THR A 17 0.44 -23.47 -15.72
N ALA A 18 -0.45 -24.42 -15.40
CA ALA A 18 -1.23 -24.38 -14.17
C ALA A 18 -0.35 -24.42 -12.90
N LEU A 19 0.70 -25.27 -12.87
CA LEU A 19 1.66 -25.33 -11.77
C LEU A 19 2.51 -24.04 -11.67
N PHE A 20 2.93 -23.48 -12.80
CA PHE A 20 3.67 -22.22 -12.86
C PHE A 20 2.83 -21.04 -12.36
N PHE A 21 1.56 -20.94 -12.78
CA PHE A 21 0.62 -19.96 -12.24
C PHE A 21 0.30 -20.18 -10.75
N SER A 22 0.33 -21.42 -10.25
CA SER A 22 0.13 -21.72 -8.83
C SER A 22 1.31 -21.29 -7.95
N VAL A 23 2.53 -21.43 -8.46
CA VAL A 23 3.76 -20.99 -7.78
C VAL A 23 3.88 -19.46 -7.80
N LEU A 24 3.57 -18.81 -8.93
CA LEU A 24 3.52 -17.35 -9.02
C LEU A 24 2.40 -16.75 -8.16
N ARG A 25 1.25 -17.42 -8.06
CA ARG A 25 0.19 -17.03 -7.12
C ARG A 25 0.63 -17.14 -5.66
N ARG A 26 1.66 -17.94 -5.33
CA ARG A 26 2.19 -18.04 -3.96
C ARG A 26 3.15 -16.89 -3.63
N GLU A 27 3.83 -16.31 -4.62
CA GLU A 27 4.64 -15.10 -4.43
C GLU A 27 3.80 -13.82 -4.56
N ASP A 28 2.86 -13.75 -5.51
CA ASP A 28 1.96 -12.58 -5.68
C ASP A 28 0.80 -12.54 -4.67
N ALA A 29 0.30 -13.68 -4.16
CA ALA A 29 -0.66 -13.68 -3.04
C ALA A 29 0.00 -13.37 -1.68
N THR A 30 1.30 -13.09 -1.65
CA THR A 30 1.92 -12.40 -0.49
C THR A 30 1.97 -10.88 -0.67
N LEU A 31 1.66 -10.36 -1.87
CA LEU A 31 1.78 -8.95 -2.23
C LEU A 31 0.45 -8.27 -2.60
N GLY A 32 -0.62 -9.03 -2.91
CA GLY A 32 -1.97 -8.48 -3.15
C GLY A 32 -2.89 -8.45 -1.91
N THR A 33 -2.71 -9.40 -1.00
CA THR A 33 -3.19 -9.44 0.39
C THR A 33 -2.40 -10.58 1.00
N PRO A 34 -1.51 -10.39 1.99
CA PRO A 34 -0.78 -11.52 2.56
C PRO A 34 -1.80 -12.57 3.02
N LEU A 35 -1.75 -13.76 2.42
CA LEU A 35 -2.38 -14.95 3.00
C LEU A 35 -1.67 -15.22 4.31
N ILE A 36 -2.13 -14.57 5.37
CA ILE A 36 -1.77 -14.92 6.74
C ILE A 36 -2.45 -16.26 6.98
N ASP A 37 -1.66 -17.31 7.11
CA ASP A 37 -2.14 -18.57 7.65
C ASP A 37 -2.62 -18.29 9.08
N THR A 38 -3.94 -18.21 9.26
CA THR A 38 -4.53 -17.92 10.57
C THR A 38 -4.45 -19.12 11.50
N SER A 39 -4.10 -20.32 11.01
CA SER A 39 -4.01 -21.54 11.82
C SER A 39 -2.74 -21.59 12.68
N ILE A 40 -1.72 -20.78 12.35
CA ILE A 40 -0.48 -20.64 13.13
C ILE A 40 -0.52 -19.45 14.11
N LEU A 41 -1.62 -18.67 14.13
CA LEU A 41 -1.78 -17.62 15.13
C LEU A 41 -2.24 -18.29 16.45
N PRO A 42 -1.57 -18.03 17.59
CA PRO A 42 -2.04 -18.55 18.87
C PRO A 42 -3.47 -18.07 19.11
N ASP A 43 -4.31 -18.95 19.65
CA ASP A 43 -5.71 -18.68 20.00
C ASP A 43 -5.85 -17.26 20.54
N VAL A 44 -6.52 -16.40 19.77
CA VAL A 44 -6.74 -15.01 20.15
C VAL A 44 -7.60 -15.02 21.40
N ARG A 45 -6.97 -14.82 22.55
CA ARG A 45 -7.73 -14.64 23.79
C ARG A 45 -8.41 -13.28 23.70
N TRP A 46 -9.66 -13.22 24.14
CA TRP A 46 -10.46 -11.99 24.19
C TRP A 46 -9.80 -10.86 25.00
N SER A 47 -8.76 -11.17 25.80
CA SER A 47 -7.88 -10.20 26.45
C SER A 47 -7.10 -9.29 25.50
N ASP A 48 -7.06 -9.61 24.21
CA ASP A 48 -6.15 -9.00 23.24
C ASP A 48 -6.78 -7.85 22.41
N VAL A 49 -7.88 -7.27 22.88
CA VAL A 49 -8.64 -6.21 22.18
C VAL A 49 -8.57 -4.88 22.96
N ARG A 50 -8.05 -3.81 22.34
CA ARG A 50 -7.99 -2.43 22.85
C ARG A 50 -9.35 -1.72 22.86
N HIS A 51 -10.19 -2.00 21.86
CA HIS A 51 -11.45 -1.29 21.66
C HIS A 51 -12.60 -2.29 21.53
N THR A 52 -13.37 -2.44 22.60
CA THR A 52 -14.52 -3.36 22.67
C THR A 52 -15.87 -2.64 22.79
N GLN A 53 -15.85 -1.31 22.97
CA GLN A 53 -17.04 -0.46 23.07
C GLN A 53 -16.89 0.71 22.10
N GLY A 54 -17.98 1.09 21.44
CA GLY A 54 -17.98 2.19 20.46
C GLY A 54 -19.18 2.14 19.53
N THR A 55 -19.22 3.07 18.59
CA THR A 55 -20.26 3.14 17.56
C THR A 55 -19.89 2.21 16.41
N VAL A 56 -20.67 1.15 16.18
CA VAL A 56 -20.38 0.19 15.11
C VAL A 56 -20.68 0.79 13.74
N LEU A 57 -19.70 0.74 12.84
CA LEU A 57 -19.85 1.04 11.42
C LEU A 57 -19.91 -0.26 10.64
N ARG A 58 -20.94 -0.41 9.78
CA ARG A 58 -21.16 -1.61 8.98
C ARG A 58 -21.86 -1.29 7.67
N GLY A 59 -21.59 -2.10 6.65
CA GLY A 59 -22.25 -2.00 5.34
C GLY A 59 -21.92 -0.68 4.62
N ASP A 60 -22.91 -0.17 3.91
CA ASP A 60 -22.79 1.06 3.14
C ASP A 60 -23.11 2.27 4.02
N LEU A 61 -22.19 3.23 4.08
CA LEU A 61 -22.41 4.50 4.75
C LEU A 61 -23.18 5.45 3.85
N SER A 62 -24.20 6.11 4.40
CA SER A 62 -24.82 7.29 3.81
C SER A 62 -23.98 8.54 4.07
N GLU A 63 -24.35 9.66 3.45
CA GLU A 63 -23.75 10.96 3.77
C GLU A 63 -23.91 11.26 5.26
N GLN A 64 -22.78 11.49 5.92
CA GLN A 64 -22.73 11.74 7.35
C GLN A 64 -21.39 12.35 7.74
N THR A 65 -21.35 12.89 8.97
CA THR A 65 -20.11 13.29 9.63
C THR A 65 -19.89 12.40 10.84
N LEU A 66 -18.77 11.69 10.87
CA LEU A 66 -18.30 10.96 12.04
C LEU A 66 -17.66 11.95 13.01
N THR A 67 -18.08 11.94 14.27
CA THR A 67 -17.69 12.95 15.26
C THR A 67 -16.97 12.35 16.46
N PRO A 68 -16.11 13.11 17.18
CA PRO A 68 -15.41 12.62 18.36
C PRO A 68 -16.34 12.15 19.48
N ALA A 69 -17.53 12.76 19.61
CA ALA A 69 -18.49 12.40 20.67
C ALA A 69 -18.96 10.94 20.61
N ASN A 70 -18.88 10.31 19.43
CA ASN A 70 -19.29 8.94 19.17
C ASN A 70 -18.09 7.98 19.01
N SER A 71 -16.86 8.48 19.26
CA SER A 71 -15.64 7.69 19.14
C SER A 71 -15.45 6.73 20.32
N PRO A 72 -14.83 5.56 20.12
CA PRO A 72 -14.34 5.05 18.84
C PRO A 72 -15.47 4.55 17.94
N TYR A 73 -15.27 4.68 16.63
CA TYR A 73 -16.07 3.97 15.64
C TYR A 73 -15.44 2.60 15.37
N LEU A 74 -16.22 1.53 15.53
CA LEU A 74 -15.74 0.16 15.39
C LEU A 74 -16.07 -0.38 13.99
N LEU A 75 -15.06 -0.79 13.23
CA LEU A 75 -15.23 -1.47 11.94
C LEU A 75 -15.13 -2.99 12.17
N GLU A 76 -16.24 -3.70 12.07
CA GLU A 76 -16.27 -5.17 12.25
C GLU A 76 -16.04 -5.93 10.94
N GLY A 77 -15.96 -5.24 9.81
CA GLY A 77 -15.79 -5.85 8.49
C GLY A 77 -15.54 -4.83 7.40
N THR A 78 -16.03 -5.11 6.18
CA THR A 78 -15.97 -4.13 5.10
C THR A 78 -17.06 -3.08 5.27
N VAL A 79 -16.64 -1.81 5.38
CA VAL A 79 -17.51 -0.65 5.30
C VAL A 79 -17.27 0.04 3.97
N ARG A 80 -18.34 0.41 3.27
CA ARG A 80 -18.25 1.00 1.95
C ARG A 80 -18.84 2.41 1.97
N ILE A 81 -18.19 3.33 1.28
CA ILE A 81 -18.70 4.67 1.00
C ILE A 81 -19.11 4.66 -0.47
N PRO A 82 -20.41 4.52 -0.79
CA PRO A 82 -20.89 4.39 -2.16
C PRO A 82 -20.57 5.62 -3.00
N ARG A 83 -20.64 5.45 -4.33
CA ARG A 83 -20.50 6.56 -5.27
C ARG A 83 -21.46 7.70 -4.96
N ALA A 84 -21.03 8.92 -5.25
CA ALA A 84 -21.76 10.16 -4.96
C ALA A 84 -22.07 10.43 -3.47
N THR A 85 -21.63 9.58 -2.55
CA THR A 85 -21.71 9.83 -1.11
C THR A 85 -20.45 10.51 -0.60
N VAL A 86 -20.60 11.47 0.31
CA VAL A 86 -19.49 12.07 1.06
C VAL A 86 -19.60 11.70 2.53
N VAL A 87 -18.59 11.00 3.06
CA VAL A 87 -18.43 10.78 4.51
C VAL A 87 -17.30 11.66 5.00
N ARG A 88 -17.61 12.48 6.00
CA ARG A 88 -16.64 13.36 6.66
C ARG A 88 -16.24 12.76 7.99
N VAL A 89 -14.95 12.76 8.30
CA VAL A 89 -14.42 12.35 9.60
C VAL A 89 -13.88 13.60 10.28
N ALA A 90 -14.56 14.03 11.33
CA ALA A 90 -14.20 15.24 12.05
C ALA A 90 -12.85 15.06 12.79
N PRO A 91 -12.17 16.18 13.10
CA PRO A 91 -10.95 16.18 13.89
C PRO A 91 -11.07 15.40 15.19
N HIS A 92 -10.04 14.62 15.52
CA HIS A 92 -9.93 13.81 16.73
C HIS A 92 -10.90 12.64 16.81
N THR A 93 -11.57 12.28 15.71
CA THR A 93 -12.35 11.05 15.63
C THR A 93 -11.42 9.83 15.50
N LEU A 94 -11.72 8.80 16.30
CA LEU A 94 -11.00 7.52 16.30
C LEU A 94 -11.85 6.47 15.58
N ILE A 95 -11.24 5.78 14.62
CA ILE A 95 -11.81 4.63 13.93
C ILE A 95 -10.90 3.44 14.20
N ALA A 96 -11.45 2.40 14.82
CA ALA A 96 -10.74 1.18 15.19
C ALA A 96 -11.32 -0.01 14.42
N ALA A 97 -10.47 -0.73 13.71
CA ALA A 97 -10.84 -1.79 12.79
C ALA A 97 -10.48 -3.18 13.33
N ALA A 98 -11.43 -4.11 13.27
CA ALA A 98 -11.19 -5.51 13.54
C ALA A 98 -10.28 -6.14 12.47
N ASP A 99 -9.79 -7.34 12.75
CA ASP A 99 -9.00 -8.11 11.79
C ASP A 99 -9.78 -8.36 10.49
N GLY A 100 -9.12 -8.16 9.35
CA GLY A 100 -9.75 -8.27 8.03
C GLY A 100 -10.72 -7.14 7.67
N ALA A 101 -11.02 -6.21 8.59
CA ALA A 101 -11.87 -5.06 8.29
C ALA A 101 -11.16 -4.06 7.36
N ARG A 102 -11.96 -3.27 6.63
CA ARG A 102 -11.48 -2.25 5.69
C ARG A 102 -12.54 -1.22 5.37
N ILE A 103 -12.10 -0.03 4.94
CA ILE A 103 -12.99 0.97 4.34
C ILE A 103 -12.76 0.99 2.83
N VAL A 104 -13.81 0.74 2.06
CA VAL A 104 -13.83 0.85 0.59
C VAL A 104 -14.47 2.17 0.20
N VAL A 105 -13.73 3.01 -0.52
CA VAL A 105 -14.15 4.35 -0.92
C VAL A 105 -14.47 4.36 -2.42
N GLU A 106 -15.75 4.38 -2.77
CA GLU A 106 -16.25 4.59 -4.13
C GLU A 106 -16.85 5.99 -4.33
N GLY A 107 -17.23 6.66 -3.23
CA GLY A 107 -17.58 8.07 -3.15
C GLY A 107 -16.41 8.92 -2.64
N THR A 108 -16.64 9.74 -1.61
CA THR A 108 -15.60 10.58 -1.00
C THR A 108 -15.48 10.29 0.49
N LEU A 109 -14.26 9.99 0.93
CA LEU A 109 -13.87 10.00 2.35
C LEU A 109 -13.00 11.21 2.62
N ASP A 110 -13.50 12.13 3.44
CA ASP A 110 -12.81 13.37 3.80
C ASP A 110 -12.49 13.39 5.29
N ALA A 111 -11.22 13.22 5.67
CA ALA A 111 -10.80 13.17 7.06
C ALA A 111 -9.70 14.21 7.36
N ASP A 112 -9.92 15.00 8.40
CA ASP A 112 -8.93 15.92 8.98
C ASP A 112 -8.63 15.49 10.42
N ARG A 113 -7.36 15.34 10.79
CA ARG A 113 -6.93 15.00 12.16
C ARG A 113 -7.61 13.78 12.76
N ALA A 114 -7.93 12.78 11.94
CA ALA A 114 -8.54 11.53 12.37
C ALA A 114 -7.48 10.45 12.63
N THR A 115 -7.82 9.46 13.45
CA THR A 115 -6.96 8.30 13.70
C THR A 115 -7.64 7.03 13.22
N PHE A 116 -6.95 6.24 12.40
CA PHE A 116 -7.38 4.93 11.93
C PHE A 116 -6.41 3.87 12.47
N THR A 117 -6.91 2.86 13.17
CA THR A 117 -6.07 1.84 13.82
C THR A 117 -6.75 0.47 13.86
N ASN A 118 -6.03 -0.56 14.30
CA ASN A 118 -6.60 -1.87 14.63
C ASN A 118 -7.22 -1.86 16.06
N THR A 119 -8.27 -2.64 16.29
CA THR A 119 -8.81 -2.92 17.62
C THR A 119 -7.90 -3.82 18.48
N HIS A 120 -6.87 -4.48 17.94
CA HIS A 120 -6.04 -5.46 18.66
C HIS A 120 -4.82 -4.90 19.41
N LEU A 121 -4.43 -5.56 20.50
CA LEU A 121 -3.25 -5.25 21.32
C LEU A 121 -1.91 -5.61 20.66
N HIS A 122 -1.92 -6.46 19.63
CA HIS A 122 -0.71 -6.91 18.92
C HIS A 122 -0.56 -6.19 17.57
N PRO A 123 -0.11 -4.93 17.56
CA PRO A 123 -0.06 -4.08 16.36
C PRO A 123 0.77 -4.69 15.22
N GLN A 124 1.76 -5.51 15.57
CA GLN A 124 2.69 -6.16 14.66
C GLN A 124 2.00 -7.04 13.60
N ARG A 125 0.78 -7.52 13.89
CA ARG A 125 0.07 -8.45 13.00
C ARG A 125 -0.54 -7.78 11.77
N ARG A 126 -0.76 -6.46 11.78
CA ARG A 126 -1.18 -5.68 10.58
C ARG A 126 -2.43 -6.24 9.89
N LEU A 127 -3.45 -6.58 10.67
CA LEU A 127 -4.52 -7.48 10.24
C LEU A 127 -5.70 -6.79 9.56
N TRP A 128 -5.92 -5.49 9.77
CA TRP A 128 -6.95 -4.76 9.03
C TRP A 128 -6.37 -4.24 7.70
N HIS A 129 -7.17 -4.21 6.62
CA HIS A 129 -6.62 -3.97 5.28
C HIS A 129 -6.45 -2.50 4.89
N GLY A 130 -6.75 -1.56 5.80
CA GLY A 130 -6.58 -0.13 5.52
C GLY A 130 -7.76 0.54 4.83
N LEU A 131 -7.41 1.61 4.11
CA LEU A 131 -8.31 2.41 3.28
C LEU A 131 -8.09 2.03 1.82
N VAL A 132 -9.13 1.59 1.12
CA VAL A 132 -9.05 1.18 -0.29
C VAL A 132 -9.91 2.11 -1.13
N VAL A 133 -9.29 2.80 -2.08
CA VAL A 133 -9.96 3.75 -2.96
C VAL A 133 -10.17 3.12 -4.32
N GLU A 134 -11.43 2.86 -4.62
CA GLU A 134 -11.87 2.18 -5.84
C GLU A 134 -12.18 3.20 -6.94
N ARG A 135 -12.60 2.70 -8.11
CA ARG A 135 -12.94 3.53 -9.27
C ARG A 135 -13.97 4.62 -8.93
N GLY A 136 -13.59 5.88 -9.18
CA GLY A 136 -14.41 7.06 -8.91
C GLY A 136 -14.33 7.55 -7.45
N GLY A 137 -13.68 6.78 -6.58
CA GLY A 137 -13.47 7.11 -5.19
C GLY A 137 -12.42 8.21 -5.00
N ILE A 138 -12.63 9.04 -3.98
CA ILE A 138 -11.71 10.10 -3.57
C ILE A 138 -11.42 9.96 -2.08
N LEU A 139 -10.15 9.78 -1.73
CA LEU A 139 -9.70 9.84 -0.34
C LEU A 139 -8.90 11.12 -0.11
N MET A 140 -9.38 11.93 0.83
CA MET A 140 -8.69 13.13 1.31
C MET A 140 -8.32 12.95 2.77
N LEU A 141 -7.02 12.82 3.05
CA LEU A 141 -6.48 12.73 4.41
C LEU A 141 -5.60 13.94 4.69
N ARG A 142 -5.89 14.64 5.79
CA ARG A 142 -5.11 15.79 6.23
C ARG A 142 -4.79 15.65 7.70
N LYS A 143 -3.51 15.75 8.08
CA LYS A 143 -3.09 15.73 9.50
C LYS A 143 -3.57 14.49 10.28
N SER A 144 -3.85 13.41 9.58
CA SER A 144 -4.43 12.18 10.14
C SER A 144 -3.33 11.17 10.49
N GLY A 145 -3.70 10.12 11.23
CA GLY A 145 -2.85 8.99 11.55
C GLY A 145 -3.45 7.67 11.05
N ILE A 146 -2.64 6.81 10.44
CA ILE A 146 -3.01 5.42 10.12
C ILE A 146 -2.00 4.47 10.75
N THR A 147 -2.47 3.52 11.56
CA THR A 147 -1.59 2.56 12.24
C THR A 147 -2.08 1.12 12.13
N ASP A 148 -1.14 0.18 12.27
CA ASP A 148 -1.40 -1.26 12.44
C ASP A 148 -2.18 -1.91 11.28
N ALA A 149 -2.05 -1.34 10.07
CA ALA A 149 -2.75 -1.78 8.86
C ALA A 149 -1.87 -2.66 7.97
N SER A 150 -2.48 -3.53 7.17
CA SER A 150 -1.79 -4.24 6.10
C SER A 150 -1.25 -3.24 5.08
N ALA A 151 -2.13 -2.49 4.44
CA ALA A 151 -1.79 -1.29 3.69
C ALA A 151 -2.38 -0.07 4.42
N GLY A 152 -1.66 1.04 4.54
CA GLY A 152 -2.25 2.26 5.12
C GLY A 152 -3.36 2.82 4.22
N ALA A 153 -3.00 3.08 2.95
CA ALA A 153 -3.94 3.47 1.91
C ALA A 153 -3.58 2.82 0.57
N THR A 154 -4.59 2.36 -0.17
CA THR A 154 -4.44 1.74 -1.50
C THR A 154 -5.28 2.52 -2.52
N CYS A 155 -4.65 2.95 -3.61
CA CYS A 155 -5.32 3.51 -4.78
C CYS A 155 -5.49 2.43 -5.85
N ALA A 156 -6.72 2.00 -6.11
CA ALA A 156 -7.04 1.09 -7.20
C ALA A 156 -7.32 1.84 -8.52
N ALA A 157 -7.58 1.10 -9.59
CA ALA A 157 -7.82 1.63 -10.92
C ALA A 157 -9.00 2.62 -10.94
N GLY A 158 -8.73 3.87 -11.31
CA GLY A 158 -9.70 4.96 -11.36
C GLY A 158 -9.97 5.65 -10.01
N GLY A 159 -9.30 5.26 -8.93
CA GLY A 159 -9.35 5.93 -7.64
C GLY A 159 -8.46 7.18 -7.60
N SER A 160 -8.70 8.08 -6.64
CA SER A 160 -7.90 9.28 -6.42
C SER A 160 -7.50 9.46 -4.95
N LEU A 161 -6.21 9.70 -4.70
CA LEU A 161 -5.65 9.95 -3.36
C LEU A 161 -5.12 11.37 -3.22
N ARG A 162 -5.45 12.01 -2.09
CA ARG A 162 -4.75 13.21 -1.59
C ARG A 162 -4.46 13.03 -0.11
N ILE A 163 -3.19 12.82 0.21
CA ILE A 163 -2.71 12.59 1.58
C ILE A 163 -1.70 13.68 1.91
N THR A 164 -2.02 14.49 2.92
CA THR A 164 -1.23 15.67 3.30
C THR A 164 -0.99 15.70 4.81
N ASP A 165 0.23 16.03 5.24
CA ASP A 165 0.58 16.19 6.67
C ASP A 165 0.25 14.95 7.54
N THR A 166 0.21 13.76 6.96
CA THR A 166 -0.33 12.54 7.59
C THR A 166 0.80 11.63 8.06
N SER A 167 0.60 10.96 9.20
CA SER A 167 1.50 9.90 9.68
C SER A 167 0.91 8.52 9.38
N ILE A 168 1.75 7.60 8.92
CA ILE A 168 1.40 6.19 8.70
C ILE A 168 2.46 5.35 9.40
N SER A 169 2.07 4.42 10.28
CA SER A 169 3.05 3.60 10.98
C SER A 169 2.64 2.16 11.23
N THR A 170 3.63 1.31 11.46
CA THR A 170 3.41 -0.10 11.79
C THR A 170 2.66 -0.86 10.70
N THR A 171 2.84 -0.49 9.42
CA THR A 171 2.11 -1.12 8.29
C THR A 171 2.94 -2.14 7.51
N ALA A 172 2.30 -3.06 6.78
CA ALA A 172 3.04 -3.89 5.82
C ALA A 172 3.43 -3.07 4.59
N ALA A 173 2.52 -2.23 4.09
CA ALA A 173 2.79 -1.17 3.11
C ALA A 173 2.20 0.15 3.61
N GLY A 174 2.93 1.25 3.52
CA GLY A 174 2.40 2.57 3.88
C GLY A 174 1.32 3.03 2.90
N ILE A 175 1.71 3.29 1.65
CA ILE A 175 0.80 3.67 0.57
C ILE A 175 1.05 2.78 -0.65
N VAL A 176 -0.02 2.29 -1.27
CA VAL A 176 0.00 1.46 -2.47
C VAL A 176 -0.69 2.16 -3.63
N THR A 177 -0.06 2.23 -4.80
CA THR A 177 -0.73 2.66 -6.04
C THR A 177 -0.74 1.54 -7.06
N LEU A 178 -1.93 1.12 -7.48
CA LEU A 178 -2.12 0.07 -8.48
C LEU A 178 -2.13 0.66 -9.90
N PRO A 179 -1.92 -0.17 -10.94
CA PRO A 179 -2.19 0.18 -12.33
C PRO A 179 -3.54 0.86 -12.50
N GLY A 180 -3.53 2.00 -13.20
CA GLY A 180 -4.72 2.80 -13.46
C GLY A 180 -5.19 3.69 -12.30
N CYS A 181 -4.47 3.79 -11.17
CA CYS A 181 -4.74 4.85 -10.17
C CYS A 181 -4.76 6.22 -10.88
N ALA A 182 -5.87 6.95 -10.77
CA ALA A 182 -6.10 8.13 -11.61
C ALA A 182 -5.24 9.30 -11.16
N THR A 183 -5.25 9.61 -9.86
CA THR A 183 -4.39 10.64 -9.26
C THR A 183 -3.93 10.21 -7.88
N ALA A 184 -2.70 10.56 -7.52
CA ALA A 184 -2.19 10.35 -6.18
C ALA A 184 -1.25 11.50 -5.81
N THR A 185 -1.64 12.31 -4.82
CA THR A 185 -0.81 13.39 -4.27
C THR A 185 -0.45 13.04 -2.83
N ILE A 186 0.84 12.96 -2.55
CA ILE A 186 1.41 12.55 -1.26
C ILE A 186 2.35 13.67 -0.81
N GLU A 187 1.95 14.45 0.18
CA GLU A 187 2.64 15.69 0.57
C GLU A 187 2.89 15.74 2.08
N ARG A 188 4.13 15.97 2.50
CA ARG A 188 4.49 16.04 3.94
C ARG A 188 4.00 14.82 4.73
N VAL A 189 4.17 13.64 4.16
CA VAL A 189 3.77 12.37 4.79
C VAL A 189 4.97 11.75 5.50
N SER A 190 4.74 11.19 6.69
CA SER A 190 5.74 10.41 7.41
C SER A 190 5.29 8.95 7.49
N ILE A 191 6.11 8.02 7.00
CA ILE A 191 5.86 6.58 7.08
C ILE A 191 6.93 5.93 7.96
N ALA A 192 6.51 5.19 8.99
CA ALA A 192 7.43 4.60 9.96
C ALA A 192 7.12 3.15 10.36
N ASP A 193 8.13 2.43 10.82
CA ASP A 193 7.99 1.11 11.48
C ASP A 193 7.25 0.05 10.62
N GLY A 194 7.36 0.21 9.30
CA GLY A 194 6.66 -0.61 8.31
C GLY A 194 7.58 -1.57 7.55
N ARG A 195 7.01 -2.51 6.80
CA ARG A 195 7.81 -3.31 5.88
C ARG A 195 8.14 -2.52 4.61
N VAL A 196 7.15 -1.94 3.94
CA VAL A 196 7.37 -1.08 2.77
C VAL A 196 6.77 0.30 3.01
N GLY A 197 7.51 1.37 2.72
CA GLY A 197 6.98 2.73 2.78
C GLY A 197 5.98 3.00 1.65
N LEU A 198 6.46 3.04 0.42
CA LEU A 198 5.65 3.20 -0.79
C LEU A 198 5.75 1.96 -1.70
N TYR A 199 4.61 1.44 -2.15
CA TYR A 199 4.52 0.31 -3.08
C TYR A 199 3.80 0.76 -4.36
N LEU A 200 4.57 1.17 -5.35
CA LEU A 200 4.07 1.84 -6.55
C LEU A 200 4.08 0.87 -7.73
N LEU A 201 2.94 0.22 -7.97
CA LEU A 201 2.76 -0.70 -9.10
C LEU A 201 2.38 0.02 -10.39
N GLY A 202 1.70 1.17 -10.28
CA GLY A 202 1.32 2.00 -11.42
C GLY A 202 0.96 3.44 -11.04
N GLY A 203 0.61 4.22 -12.07
CA GLY A 203 0.17 5.62 -11.93
C GLY A 203 1.32 6.63 -11.91
N THR A 204 0.98 7.92 -11.78
CA THR A 204 1.94 9.04 -11.78
C THR A 204 1.85 9.85 -10.48
N PRO A 205 2.11 9.25 -9.30
CA PRO A 205 1.92 9.95 -8.04
C PRO A 205 2.89 11.14 -7.91
N ALA A 206 2.39 12.28 -7.45
CA ALA A 206 3.19 13.43 -7.07
C ALA A 206 3.55 13.31 -5.58
N ILE A 207 4.84 13.16 -5.28
CA ILE A 207 5.35 12.91 -3.93
C ILE A 207 6.28 14.07 -3.53
N THR A 208 5.90 14.79 -2.48
CA THR A 208 6.66 15.94 -1.98
C THR A 208 6.87 15.85 -0.48
N ALA A 209 8.09 16.10 0.00
CA ALA A 209 8.42 16.14 1.43
C ALA A 209 8.07 14.85 2.20
N LEU A 210 8.34 13.68 1.59
CA LEU A 210 8.12 12.37 2.23
C LEU A 210 9.22 12.06 3.23
N THR A 211 8.87 11.61 4.42
CA THR A 211 9.83 11.06 5.41
C THR A 211 9.57 9.58 5.62
N LEU A 212 10.62 8.76 5.51
CA LEU A 212 10.60 7.32 5.72
C LEU A 212 11.53 6.99 6.88
N THR A 213 11.03 6.36 7.95
CA THR A 213 11.82 6.06 9.16
C THR A 213 11.65 4.62 9.61
N ARG A 214 12.73 3.85 9.76
CA ARG A 214 12.65 2.44 10.21
C ARG A 214 11.67 1.60 9.38
N VAL A 215 11.64 1.82 8.06
CA VAL A 215 10.96 0.92 7.12
C VAL A 215 11.98 -0.03 6.49
N PHE A 216 11.60 -1.28 6.26
CA PHE A 216 12.53 -2.26 5.67
C PHE A 216 12.89 -1.86 4.23
N ASP A 217 11.88 -1.69 3.38
CA ASP A 217 12.01 -1.07 2.05
C ASP A 217 11.36 0.32 2.06
N GLY A 218 12.12 1.36 1.77
CA GLY A 218 11.60 2.73 1.69
C GLY A 218 10.53 2.85 0.61
N MET A 219 10.88 2.42 -0.59
CA MET A 219 10.00 2.50 -1.74
C MET A 219 10.30 1.38 -2.73
N ARG A 220 9.24 0.78 -3.27
CA ARG A 220 9.27 -0.15 -4.39
C ARG A 220 8.54 0.47 -5.56
N VAL A 221 9.22 0.66 -6.68
CA VAL A 221 8.63 1.21 -7.92
C VAL A 221 8.68 0.16 -9.00
N PHE A 222 7.53 -0.16 -9.59
CA PHE A 222 7.40 -1.13 -10.67
C PHE A 222 7.04 -0.46 -12.00
N HIS A 223 7.05 -1.27 -13.07
CA HIS A 223 7.13 -0.87 -14.47
C HIS A 223 6.21 0.28 -14.91
N GLU A 224 4.95 0.28 -14.47
CA GLU A 224 3.97 1.27 -14.92
C GLU A 224 3.94 2.54 -14.04
N ALA A 225 4.65 2.53 -12.91
CA ALA A 225 4.69 3.66 -12.00
C ALA A 225 5.70 4.71 -12.46
N ARG A 226 5.23 5.95 -12.57
CA ARG A 226 6.01 7.13 -12.97
C ARG A 226 5.90 8.22 -11.91
N PRO A 227 6.38 7.98 -10.68
CA PRO A 227 6.27 8.96 -9.62
C PRO A 227 7.14 10.19 -9.89
N ALA A 228 6.62 11.38 -9.59
CA ALA A 228 7.40 12.62 -9.54
C ALA A 228 7.74 12.92 -8.08
N MET A 229 9.03 12.91 -7.74
CA MET A 229 9.47 12.90 -6.34
C MET A 229 10.41 14.07 -6.02
N THR A 230 10.07 14.83 -4.99
CA THR A 230 10.88 15.94 -4.49
C THR A 230 10.95 15.94 -2.97
N GLY A 231 12.16 15.98 -2.41
CA GLY A 231 12.35 16.13 -0.96
C GLY A 231 12.01 14.86 -0.18
N VAL A 232 12.51 13.71 -0.62
CA VAL A 232 12.36 12.44 0.10
C VAL A 232 13.49 12.31 1.12
N THR A 233 13.15 12.11 2.40
CA THR A 233 14.11 11.85 3.48
C THR A 233 13.94 10.42 3.98
N ALA A 234 14.99 9.62 3.90
CA ALA A 234 15.04 8.26 4.44
C ALA A 234 15.91 8.21 5.71
N ARG A 235 15.49 7.47 6.73
CA ARG A 235 16.21 7.30 8.01
C ARG A 235 16.10 5.88 8.53
N ALA A 236 17.24 5.27 8.89
CA ALA A 236 17.30 3.93 9.46
C ALA A 236 16.54 2.88 8.62
N LEU A 237 16.75 2.88 7.30
CA LEU A 237 16.14 1.92 6.38
C LEU A 237 17.12 0.78 6.10
N GLN A 238 16.61 -0.40 5.76
CA GLN A 238 17.44 -1.47 5.23
C GLN A 238 17.70 -1.26 3.73
N HIS A 239 16.63 -0.97 2.98
CA HIS A 239 16.69 -0.52 1.58
C HIS A 239 15.87 0.77 1.46
N ALA A 240 16.36 1.81 0.78
CA ALA A 240 15.68 3.09 0.70
C ALA A 240 14.85 3.21 -0.56
N LEU A 241 15.40 2.73 -1.67
CA LEU A 241 14.72 2.70 -2.95
C LEU A 241 15.07 1.42 -3.69
N VAL A 242 14.04 0.65 -3.99
CA VAL A 242 14.10 -0.54 -4.83
C VAL A 242 13.27 -0.24 -6.08
N VAL A 243 13.88 -0.32 -7.26
CA VAL A 243 13.20 -0.05 -8.53
C VAL A 243 13.29 -1.30 -9.39
N TYR A 244 12.14 -1.78 -9.83
CA TYR A 244 11.98 -2.90 -10.74
C TYR A 244 11.59 -2.36 -12.11
N ALA A 245 12.54 -2.36 -13.05
CA ALA A 245 12.39 -1.95 -14.46
C ALA A 245 11.42 -0.78 -14.71
N ALA A 246 11.71 0.39 -14.12
CA ALA A 246 10.95 1.60 -14.40
C ALA A 246 11.21 2.06 -15.84
N GLU A 247 10.18 2.28 -16.66
CA GLU A 247 10.33 2.90 -17.98
C GLU A 247 10.57 4.42 -17.89
N PRO A 248 11.26 5.00 -18.89
CA PRO A 248 12.70 4.98 -19.01
C PRO A 248 13.42 6.03 -18.12
N ASN A 249 12.72 6.91 -17.38
CA ASN A 249 13.36 7.98 -16.62
C ASN A 249 12.63 8.27 -15.30
N LEU A 250 12.97 7.53 -14.24
CA LEU A 250 12.54 7.89 -12.88
C LEU A 250 13.40 9.06 -12.38
N VAL A 251 12.79 10.22 -12.17
CA VAL A 251 13.48 11.41 -11.66
C VAL A 251 13.23 11.54 -10.15
N VAL A 252 14.31 11.45 -9.37
CA VAL A 252 14.27 11.65 -7.92
C VAL A 252 15.08 12.89 -7.57
N ARG A 253 14.40 13.95 -7.10
CA ARG A 253 15.04 15.22 -6.73
C ARG A 253 15.12 15.37 -5.22
N ASN A 254 16.26 15.87 -4.73
CA ASN A 254 16.49 16.17 -3.31
C ASN A 254 16.26 14.94 -2.42
N LEU A 255 16.84 13.81 -2.81
CA LEU A 255 16.84 12.60 -1.98
C LEU A 255 17.91 12.73 -0.89
N THR A 256 17.48 12.73 0.36
CA THR A 256 18.35 12.73 1.53
C THR A 256 18.41 11.32 2.12
N LEU A 257 19.61 10.72 2.11
CA LEU A 257 19.90 9.41 2.69
C LEU A 257 20.79 9.58 3.94
N PRO A 258 20.73 8.67 4.93
CA PRO A 258 21.62 8.72 6.10
C PRO A 258 23.11 8.66 5.72
N PRO A 259 24.02 9.20 6.55
CA PRO A 259 25.44 8.85 6.45
C PRO A 259 25.60 7.34 6.63
N ASN A 260 26.48 6.72 5.84
CA ASN A 260 26.71 5.25 5.79
C ASN A 260 25.57 4.42 5.18
N THR A 261 24.83 5.03 4.28
CA THR A 261 23.86 4.31 3.45
C THR A 261 24.62 3.45 2.42
N ASP A 262 24.72 2.15 2.66
CA ASP A 262 25.43 1.21 1.77
C ASP A 262 24.85 1.22 0.35
N ALA A 263 25.64 0.81 -0.65
CA ALA A 263 25.19 0.68 -2.04
C ALA A 263 23.95 -0.22 -2.19
N ALA A 264 23.74 -1.17 -1.26
CA ALA A 264 22.53 -2.00 -1.14
C ALA A 264 21.23 -1.20 -0.92
N THR A 265 21.33 0.08 -0.58
CA THR A 265 20.19 0.94 -0.27
C THR A 265 19.46 1.47 -1.51
N LEU A 266 20.14 1.42 -2.66
CA LEU A 266 19.59 1.75 -3.97
C LEU A 266 19.70 0.50 -4.85
N MET A 267 18.63 -0.29 -4.90
CA MET A 267 18.59 -1.48 -5.74
C MET A 267 17.86 -1.14 -7.03
N PHE A 268 18.59 -1.20 -8.15
CA PHE A 268 18.02 -1.08 -9.49
C PHE A 268 18.05 -2.45 -10.14
N ASP A 269 16.92 -3.17 -10.06
CA ASP A 269 16.79 -4.42 -10.76
C ASP A 269 16.65 -4.14 -12.27
N GLY A 270 17.61 -4.65 -13.04
CA GLY A 270 17.75 -4.38 -14.47
C GLY A 270 18.80 -3.34 -14.89
N ALA A 271 19.69 -2.91 -14.00
CA ALA A 271 20.81 -2.04 -14.39
C ALA A 271 21.79 -2.74 -15.36
N ASP A 272 21.97 -4.07 -15.21
CA ASP A 272 22.92 -4.86 -15.99
C ASP A 272 22.27 -5.70 -17.10
N THR A 273 20.94 -5.75 -17.15
CA THR A 273 20.19 -6.42 -18.20
C THR A 273 19.27 -5.40 -18.88
N PRO A 274 19.33 -5.23 -20.21
CA PRO A 274 18.50 -4.24 -20.91
C PRO A 274 16.99 -4.54 -20.83
N LYS A 275 16.64 -5.70 -20.27
CA LYS A 275 15.27 -6.21 -20.17
C LYS A 275 15.06 -6.92 -18.85
N HIS A 276 13.94 -6.62 -18.20
CA HIS A 276 13.39 -7.39 -17.09
C HIS A 276 12.17 -8.16 -17.60
N ARG A 277 12.04 -9.44 -17.23
CA ARG A 277 10.84 -10.24 -17.57
C ARG A 277 9.91 -10.34 -16.37
N TRP A 278 8.66 -9.96 -16.57
CA TRP A 278 7.57 -10.12 -15.59
C TRP A 278 6.29 -10.55 -16.29
N ASN A 279 5.59 -11.57 -15.77
CA ASN A 279 4.35 -12.12 -16.35
C ASN A 279 4.40 -12.32 -17.88
N ASP A 280 5.44 -12.99 -18.38
CA ASP A 280 5.71 -13.25 -19.81
C ASP A 280 5.95 -12.01 -20.69
N HIS A 281 6.04 -10.81 -20.10
CA HIS A 281 6.34 -9.57 -20.80
C HIS A 281 7.80 -9.15 -20.53
N GLU A 282 8.48 -8.68 -21.58
CA GLU A 282 9.79 -8.03 -21.46
C GLU A 282 9.60 -6.51 -21.33
N TYR A 283 10.12 -5.96 -20.24
CA TYR A 283 10.11 -4.53 -19.97
C TYR A 283 11.52 -3.97 -20.17
N SER A 284 11.64 -2.86 -20.90
CA SER A 284 12.92 -2.15 -21.00
C SER A 284 13.29 -1.53 -19.66
N THR A 285 14.53 -1.71 -19.23
CA THR A 285 15.02 -1.13 -17.99
C THR A 285 15.41 0.34 -18.23
N GLY A 286 14.74 1.25 -17.53
CA GLY A 286 15.05 2.68 -17.59
C GLY A 286 16.23 3.08 -16.73
N ARG A 287 16.65 4.33 -16.91
CA ARG A 287 17.64 4.97 -16.05
C ARG A 287 16.94 5.64 -14.87
N VAL A 288 17.54 5.53 -13.70
CA VAL A 288 17.13 6.32 -12.53
C VAL A 288 18.11 7.48 -12.38
N LEU A 289 17.56 8.70 -12.44
CA LEU A 289 18.33 9.92 -12.28
C LEU A 289 18.14 10.39 -10.84
N ILE A 290 19.19 10.26 -10.03
CA ILE A 290 19.21 10.75 -8.65
C ILE A 290 19.99 12.07 -8.60
N GLU A 291 19.26 13.17 -8.38
CA GLU A 291 19.86 14.46 -8.06
C GLU A 291 20.04 14.54 -6.54
N LYS A 292 21.28 14.28 -6.09
CA LYS A 292 21.63 14.39 -4.67
C LYS A 292 21.89 15.85 -4.32
N THR A 293 21.28 16.32 -3.24
CA THR A 293 21.70 17.56 -2.57
C THR A 293 22.87 17.20 -1.64
N ARG A 294 24.03 17.86 -1.78
CA ARG A 294 25.10 17.70 -0.80
C ARG A 294 24.63 18.31 0.52
N SER A 295 24.53 17.50 1.57
CA SER A 295 24.37 17.93 2.96
C SER A 295 25.68 18.48 3.50
#